data_AF-A0A127VGA5-F1
#
_entry.id   AF-A0A127VGA5-F1
#
_cell.length_a   1.000
_cell.length_b   1.000
_cell.length_c   1.000
_cell.angle_alpha   90.00
_cell.angle_beta   90.00
_cell.angle_gamma   90.00
#
_symmetry.space_group_name_H-M   'P 1'
#
loop_
_entity.id
_entity.type
_entity.pdbx_description
1 polymer ?
#
loop_
_entity_poly.entity_id
_entity_poly.type
_entity_poly.pdbx_seq_one_letter_code
_entity_poly.pdbx_strand_id
1 'polypeptide(L)'
;MAKETMMLHIILTSIGWLGMALCTLGYLLLSAKVVQAESISFQLLNVFGGLFLVASAVDSQDIPNAAANILWMFIAIYALGRHLKTQKSIKKD
;
A
#
# COMPACT_ATOMS: atom_id res chain seq x y z
N MET A 1 6.67 -6.29 -31.67
CA MET A 1 6.84 -7.31 -30.61
C MET A 1 7.91 -6.92 -29.59
N ALA A 2 9.21 -6.86 -29.91
CA ALA A 2 10.25 -6.56 -28.90
C ALA A 2 10.17 -5.16 -28.25
N LYS A 3 9.68 -4.14 -28.97
CA LYS A 3 9.53 -2.78 -28.41
C LYS A 3 8.39 -2.67 -27.40
N GLU A 4 7.31 -3.42 -27.60
CA GLU A 4 6.15 -3.38 -26.72
C GLU A 4 6.43 -4.09 -25.39
N THR A 5 7.15 -5.22 -25.43
CA THR A 5 7.62 -5.89 -24.20
C THR A 5 8.58 -5.03 -23.40
N MET A 6 9.49 -4.29 -24.07
CA MET A 6 10.42 -3.37 -23.38
C MET A 6 9.68 -2.18 -22.73
N MET A 7 8.69 -1.60 -23.40
CA MET A 7 7.87 -0.52 -22.84
C MET A 7 7.05 -0.98 -21.63
N LEU A 8 6.41 -2.16 -21.73
CA LEU A 8 5.61 -2.71 -20.64
C LEU A 8 6.46 -2.93 -19.39
N HIS A 9 7.67 -3.48 -19.56
CA HIS A 9 8.62 -3.71 -18.48
C HIS A 9 8.99 -2.40 -17.77
N ILE A 10 9.33 -1.34 -18.51
CA ILE A 10 9.68 -0.04 -17.93
C ILE A 10 8.52 0.55 -17.12
N ILE A 11 7.29 0.46 -17.64
CA ILE A 11 6.09 0.97 -16.94
C ILE A 11 5.88 0.21 -15.64
N LEU A 12 5.98 -1.12 -15.66
CA LEU A 12 5.77 -1.97 -14.49
C LEU A 12 6.87 -1.77 -13.44
N THR A 13 8.13 -1.67 -13.85
CA THR A 13 9.23 -1.30 -12.95
C THR A 13 9.00 0.07 -12.32
N SER A 14 8.54 1.05 -13.10
CA SER A 14 8.24 2.40 -12.60
C SER A 14 7.11 2.39 -11.56
N ILE A 15 6.06 1.60 -11.81
CA ILE A 15 4.93 1.34 -10.89
C ILE A 15 5.43 0.69 -9.59
N GLY A 16 6.33 -0.28 -9.68
CA GLY A 16 6.94 -0.94 -8.52
C GLY A 16 7.77 0.02 -7.67
N TRP A 17 8.61 0.84 -8.29
CA TRP A 17 9.39 1.89 -7.59
C TRP A 17 8.48 2.96 -6.97
N LEU A 18 7.40 3.36 -7.65
CA LEU A 18 6.39 4.25 -7.10
C LEU A 18 5.70 3.64 -5.87
N GLY A 19 5.30 2.37 -5.95
CA GLY A 19 4.70 1.66 -4.81
C GLY A 19 5.67 1.54 -3.64
N MET A 20 6.94 1.19 -3.90
CA MET A 20 8.00 1.14 -2.89
C MET A 20 8.18 2.49 -2.18
N ALA A 21 8.27 3.57 -2.96
CA ALA A 21 8.39 4.92 -2.42
C ALA A 21 7.16 5.26 -1.55
N LEU A 22 5.95 4.95 -2.02
CA LEU A 22 4.71 5.25 -1.32
C LEU A 22 4.58 4.48 0.00
N CYS A 23 4.87 3.18 0.00
CA CYS A 23 4.90 2.34 1.19
C CYS A 23 5.97 2.81 2.19
N THR A 24 7.16 3.17 1.71
CA THR A 24 8.26 3.67 2.55
C THR A 24 7.91 5.02 3.15
N LEU A 25 7.28 5.92 2.37
CA LEU A 25 6.82 7.22 2.85
C LEU A 25 5.75 7.05 3.93
N GLY A 26 4.81 6.11 3.73
CA GLY A 26 3.84 5.72 4.74
C GLY A 26 4.52 5.27 6.04
N TYR A 27 5.49 4.35 5.95
CA TYR A 27 6.23 3.88 7.12
C TYR A 27 7.04 5.00 7.82
N LEU A 28 7.62 5.92 7.03
CA LEU A 28 8.33 7.10 7.55
C LEU A 28 7.36 8.01 8.32
N LEU A 29 6.18 8.29 7.77
CA LEU A 29 5.12 9.09 8.39
C LEU A 29 4.61 8.45 9.69
N LEU A 30 4.53 7.11 9.72
CA LEU A 30 4.20 6.34 10.92
C LEU A 30 5.32 6.43 11.98
N SER A 31 6.57 6.22 11.58
CA SER A 31 7.74 6.28 12.46
C SER A 31 7.95 7.69 13.03
N ALA A 32 7.67 8.72 12.24
CA ALA A 32 7.72 10.11 12.66
C ALA A 32 6.57 10.50 13.61
N LYS A 33 5.65 9.57 13.93
CA LYS A 33 4.41 9.81 14.70
C LYS A 33 3.53 10.93 14.14
N VAL A 34 3.78 11.35 12.90
CA VAL A 34 2.98 12.36 12.18
C VAL A 34 1.61 11.78 11.86
N VAL A 35 1.56 10.47 11.59
CA VAL A 35 0.33 9.76 11.24
C VAL A 35 0.24 8.50 12.09
N GLN A 36 -0.86 8.31 12.81
CA GLN A 36 -1.08 7.09 13.58
C GLN A 36 -1.46 5.93 12.64
N ALA A 37 -1.08 4.70 13.00
CA ALA A 37 -1.44 3.49 12.26
C ALA A 37 -2.96 3.32 12.07
N GLU A 38 -3.75 3.96 12.94
CA GLU A 38 -5.21 3.95 12.90
C GLU A 38 -5.82 5.03 11.98
N SER A 39 -5.02 5.95 11.44
CA SER A 39 -5.52 7.03 10.58
C SER A 39 -5.90 6.52 9.18
N ILE A 40 -7.05 6.98 8.70
CA ILE A 40 -7.60 6.66 7.37
C ILE A 40 -6.62 7.02 6.24
N SER A 41 -5.92 8.14 6.35
CA SER A 41 -4.94 8.57 5.34
C SER A 41 -3.76 7.60 5.20
N PHE A 42 -3.26 7.07 6.32
CA PHE A 42 -2.17 6.10 6.31
C PHE A 42 -2.59 4.76 5.71
N GLN A 43 -3.81 4.31 6.02
CA GLN A 43 -4.33 3.07 5.47
C GLN A 43 -4.65 3.17 3.98
N LEU A 44 -5.18 4.30 3.51
CA LEU A 44 -5.36 4.55 2.07
C LEU A 44 -4.00 4.50 1.35
N LEU A 45 -2.97 5.15 1.88
CA LEU A 45 -1.60 5.09 1.35
C LEU A 45 -1.09 3.64 1.26
N ASN A 46 -1.30 2.83 2.30
CA ASN A 46 -0.86 1.43 2.30
C ASN A 46 -1.68 0.55 1.34
N VAL A 47 -2.98 0.79 1.20
CA VAL A 47 -3.82 0.04 0.26
C VAL A 47 -3.42 0.37 -1.18
N PHE A 48 -3.27 1.65 -1.52
CA PHE A 48 -2.87 2.06 -2.87
C PHE A 48 -1.42 1.69 -3.19
N GLY A 49 -0.49 1.91 -2.26
CA GLY A 49 0.92 1.54 -2.41
C GLY A 49 1.12 0.03 -2.52
N GLY A 50 0.43 -0.73 -1.66
CA GLY A 50 0.42 -2.19 -1.71
C GLY A 50 -0.17 -2.73 -3.01
N LEU A 51 -1.27 -2.15 -3.51
CA LEU A 51 -1.87 -2.56 -4.79
C LEU A 51 -0.91 -2.35 -5.97
N PHE A 52 -0.23 -1.20 -6.02
CA PHE A 52 0.79 -0.90 -7.03
C PHE A 52 1.96 -1.89 -6.98
N LEU A 53 2.45 -2.19 -5.78
CA LEU A 53 3.53 -3.16 -5.59
C LEU A 53 3.13 -4.60 -5.92
N VAL A 54 1.91 -5.03 -5.56
CA VAL A 54 1.41 -6.37 -5.94
C VAL A 54 1.30 -6.49 -7.45
N ALA A 55 0.78 -5.47 -8.13
CA ALA A 55 0.70 -5.47 -9.60
C ALA A 55 2.08 -5.59 -10.25
N SER A 56 3.09 -4.86 -9.75
CA SER A 56 4.47 -4.97 -10.22
C SER A 56 5.12 -6.32 -9.86
N ALA A 57 4.84 -6.87 -8.68
CA ALA A 57 5.44 -8.11 -8.19
C ALA A 57 4.92 -9.36 -8.90
N VAL A 58 3.64 -9.35 -9.30
CA VAL A 58 3.04 -10.44 -10.11
C VAL A 58 3.72 -10.55 -11.47
N ASP A 59 4.09 -9.42 -12.06
CA ASP A 59 4.80 -9.40 -13.36
C ASP A 59 6.25 -9.87 -13.24
N SER A 60 6.96 -9.45 -12.19
CA SER A 60 8.34 -9.90 -11.92
C SER A 60 8.43 -11.30 -11.31
N GLN A 61 7.30 -12.00 -11.09
CA GLN A 61 7.18 -13.27 -10.37
C GLN A 61 7.79 -13.25 -8.94
N ASP A 62 7.86 -12.07 -8.32
CA ASP A 62 8.39 -11.88 -6.98
C ASP A 62 7.32 -12.19 -5.91
N ILE A 63 7.06 -13.50 -5.73
CA ILE A 63 6.15 -14.03 -4.70
C ILE A 63 6.37 -13.42 -3.31
N PRO A 64 7.59 -13.26 -2.77
CA PRO A 64 7.78 -12.67 -1.44
C PRO A 64 7.36 -11.19 -1.37
N ASN A 65 7.59 -10.42 -2.44
CA ASN A 65 7.18 -9.01 -2.50
C ASN A 65 5.65 -8.87 -2.60
N ALA A 66 5.01 -9.72 -3.42
CA ALA A 66 3.55 -9.77 -3.51
C ALA A 66 2.91 -10.15 -2.16
N ALA A 67 3.46 -11.16 -1.48
CA ALA A 67 2.97 -11.60 -0.17
C ALA A 67 3.09 -10.51 0.90
N ALA A 68 4.23 -9.80 0.96
CA ALA A 68 4.43 -8.71 1.91
C ALA A 68 3.42 -7.56 1.70
N ASN A 69 3.16 -7.18 0.45
CA ASN A 69 2.24 -6.10 0.13
C ASN A 69 0.77 -6.48 0.32
N ILE A 70 0.40 -7.73 0.05
CA ILE A 70 -0.92 -8.28 0.42
C ILE A 70 -1.10 -8.24 1.94
N LEU A 71 -0.08 -8.65 2.71
CA LEU A 71 -0.15 -8.63 4.16
C LEU A 71 -0.33 -7.20 4.70
N TRP A 72 0.37 -6.22 4.11
CA TRP A 72 0.19 -4.81 4.43
C TRP A 72 -1.22 -4.30 4.11
N MET A 73 -1.78 -4.70 2.96
CA MET A 73 -3.16 -4.38 2.60
C MET A 73 -4.15 -4.96 3.63
N PHE A 74 -3.92 -6.20 4.09
CA PHE A 74 -4.72 -6.82 5.15
C PHE A 74 -4.64 -6.06 6.48
N ILE A 75 -3.44 -5.65 6.90
CA ILE A 75 -3.24 -4.87 8.12
C ILE A 75 -3.97 -3.53 8.01
N ALA A 76 -3.90 -2.87 6.84
CA ALA A 76 -4.58 -1.61 6.60
C ALA A 76 -6.11 -1.74 6.66
N ILE A 77 -6.69 -2.78 6.04
CA ILE A 77 -8.13 -3.06 6.09
C ILE A 77 -8.60 -3.36 7.52
N TYR A 78 -7.84 -4.16 8.26
CA TYR A 78 -8.16 -4.48 9.65
C TYR A 78 -8.16 -3.24 10.54
N ALA A 79 -7.16 -2.39 10.38
CA ALA A 79 -7.06 -1.13 11.11
C ALA A 79 -8.18 -0.15 10.71
N LEU A 80 -8.63 -0.14 9.45
CA LEU A 80 -9.77 0.67 8.99
C LEU A 80 -11.08 0.24 9.66
N GLY A 81 -11.32 -1.07 9.70
CA GLY A 81 -12.49 -1.66 10.35
C GLY A 81 -12.56 -1.35 11.84
N ARG A 82 -11.40 -1.27 12.53
CA ARG A 82 -11.34 -0.83 13.93
C ARG A 82 -11.65 0.65 14.08
N HIS A 83 -11.08 1.51 13.23
CA HIS A 83 -11.26 2.96 13.32
C HIS A 83 -12.71 3.40 13.05
N LEU A 84 -13.40 2.74 12.11
CA LEU A 84 -14.83 2.98 11.85
C LEU A 84 -15.73 2.63 13.05
N LYS A 85 -15.33 1.65 13.88
CA LYS A 85 -16.04 1.31 15.12
C LYS A 85 -15.85 2.37 16.20
N THR A 86 -14.64 2.92 16.35
CA THR A 86 -14.32 3.93 17.37
C THR A 86 -15.00 5.27 17.10
N GLN A 87 -15.00 5.73 15.84
CA GLN A 87 -15.64 7.00 15.45
C GLN A 87 -17.17 7.00 15.64
N LYS A 88 -17.81 5.83 15.46
CA LYS A 88 -19.26 5.70 15.62
C LYS A 88 -19.74 5.92 17.07
N SER A 89 -18.83 5.84 18.04
CA SER A 89 -19.14 6.10 19.45
C SER A 89 -19.14 7.59 19.82
N ILE A 90 -18.45 8.46 19.08
CA ILE A 90 -18.31 9.88 19.44
C ILE A 90 -19.42 10.74 18.80
N LYS A 91 -20.05 10.27 17.72
CA LYS A 91 -21.12 11.01 17.03
C LYS A 91 -22.53 10.71 17.55
N LYS A 92 -22.66 10.04 18.71
CA LYS A 92 -23.96 9.63 19.26
C LYS A 92 -24.33 10.32 20.58
N ASP A 93 -23.59 11.36 20.96
CA ASP A 93 -23.88 12.20 22.12
C ASP A 93 -24.35 13.60 21.67
#